data_AF-A0A655CEX5-F1
#
_entry.id   AF-A0A655CEX5-F1
#
_cell.length_a   1.000
_cell.length_b   1.000
_cell.length_c   1.000
_cell.angle_alpha   90.00
_cell.angle_beta   90.00
_cell.angle_gamma   90.00
#
_symmetry.space_group_name_H-M   'P 1'
#
loop_
_entity.id
_entity.type
_entity.pdbx_description
1 polymer ?
#
loop_
_entity_poly.entity_id
_entity_poly.type
_entity_poly.pdbx_seq_one_letter_code
_entity_poly.pdbx_strand_id
1 'polypeptide(L)' 'MELGCDAVLLASAVTRAADPPAMAAAMAAAVTAGYLARCAGRIPKRFWAQASSPAR' A
#
# COMPACT_ATOMS: atom_id res chain seq x y z
N MET A 1 -4.59 5.16 1.10
CA MET A 1 -4.82 5.57 2.50
C MET A 1 -3.61 6.26 3.11
N GLU A 2 -2.40 5.73 2.92
CA GLU A 2 -1.15 6.29 3.45
C GLU A 2 -0.85 7.76 3.10
N LEU A 3 -1.42 8.28 2.01
CA LEU A 3 -1.32 9.69 1.60
C LEU A 3 -2.34 10.62 2.29
N GLY A 4 -3.20 10.09 3.16
CA GLY A 4 -4.20 10.88 3.88
C GLY A 4 -5.64 10.71 3.39
N CYS A 5 -5.91 9.94 2.33
CA CYS A 5 -7.28 9.71 1.87
C CYS A 5 -8.15 9.05 2.95
N ASP A 6 -9.40 9.48 3.06
CA ASP A 6 -10.39 8.92 4.01
C ASP A 6 -11.08 7.66 3.48
N ALA A 7 -11.20 7.52 2.16
CA ALA A 7 -11.75 6.33 1.51
C ALA A 7 -11.20 6.16 0.08
N VAL A 8 -11.47 5.00 -0.50
CA VAL A 8 -11.20 4.69 -1.92
C VAL A 8 -12.48 4.18 -2.55
N LEU A 9 -12.87 4.78 -3.68
CA LEU A 9 -13.95 4.29 -4.54
C LEU A 9 -13.33 3.59 -5.75
N LEU A 10 -13.78 2.37 -6.05
CA LEU A 10 -13.35 1.61 -7.22
C LEU A 10 -14.49 0.76 -7.80
N ALA A 11 -14.42 0.47 -9.10
CA ALA A 11 -15.39 -0.39 -9.78
C ALA A 11 -14.71 -1.34 -10.78
N SER A 12 -14.22 -0.80 -11.91
CA SER A 12 -13.65 -1.61 -13.01
C SER A 12 -12.46 -2.47 -12.60
N ALA A 13 -11.67 -2.03 -11.61
CA ALA A 13 -10.56 -2.80 -11.07
C ALA A 13 -10.99 -4.15 -10.48
N VAL A 14 -12.21 -4.24 -9.91
CA VAL A 14 -12.80 -5.50 -9.41
C VAL A 14 -13.62 -6.18 -10.50
N THR A 15 -14.53 -5.44 -11.15
CA THR A 15 -15.51 -6.06 -12.07
C THR A 15 -14.89 -6.60 -13.36
N ARG A 16 -13.69 -6.14 -13.74
CA ARG A 16 -12.94 -6.62 -14.91
C ARG A 16 -11.70 -7.45 -14.53
N ALA A 17 -11.54 -7.82 -13.26
CA ALA A 17 -10.47 -8.73 -12.86
C ALA A 17 -10.72 -10.15 -13.40
N ALA A 18 -9.64 -10.93 -13.57
CA ALA A 18 -9.76 -12.34 -13.93
C ALA A 18 -10.49 -13.16 -12.84
N ASP A 19 -10.29 -12.80 -11.57
CA ASP A 19 -11.01 -13.34 -10.41
C ASP A 19 -11.58 -12.18 -9.57
N PRO A 20 -12.85 -11.77 -9.81
CA PRO A 20 -13.45 -10.63 -9.12
C PRO A 20 -13.58 -10.81 -7.60
N PRO A 21 -14.04 -11.95 -7.05
CA PRO A 21 -14.06 -12.17 -5.61
C PRO A 21 -12.68 -12.02 -4.95
N ALA A 22 -11.63 -12.62 -5.53
CA ALA A 22 -10.28 -12.50 -5.00
C ALA A 22 -9.78 -11.04 -5.05
N MET A 23 -10.04 -10.32 -6.15
CA MET A 23 -9.68 -8.91 -6.28
C MET A 23 -10.42 -8.01 -5.28
N ALA A 24 -11.70 -8.28 -5.02
CA ALA A 24 -12.47 -7.55 -4.00
C ALA A 24 -11.85 -7.72 -2.60
N ALA A 25 -11.49 -8.96 -2.24
CA ALA A 25 -10.80 -9.24 -0.98
C ALA A 25 -9.43 -8.55 -0.90
N ALA A 26 -8.66 -8.57 -2.00
CA ALA A 26 -7.36 -7.91 -2.09
C ALA A 26 -7.47 -6.39 -1.88
N MET A 27 -8.46 -5.74 -2.51
CA MET A 27 -8.69 -4.30 -2.36
C MET A 27 -9.12 -3.93 -0.95
N ALA A 28 -10.00 -4.72 -0.31
CA ALA A 28 -10.39 -4.52 1.09
C ALA A 28 -9.19 -4.61 2.04
N ALA A 29 -8.33 -5.62 1.85
CA ALA A 29 -7.09 -5.77 2.60
C ALA A 29 -6.12 -4.61 2.36
N ALA A 30 -5.94 -4.16 1.11
CA ALA A 30 -5.07 -3.05 0.76
C ALA A 30 -5.50 -1.73 1.39
N VAL A 31 -6.80 -1.42 1.41
CA VAL A 31 -7.34 -0.25 2.10
C VAL A 31 -7.07 -0.32 3.59
N THR A 32 -7.36 -1.46 4.22
CA THR A 32 -7.11 -1.68 5.65
C THR A 32 -5.63 -1.52 5.99
N ALA A 33 -4.75 -2.19 5.25
CA ALA A 33 -3.31 -2.12 5.44
C ALA A 33 -2.78 -0.68 5.30
N GLY A 34 -3.21 0.04 4.27
CA GLY A 34 -2.80 1.42 4.06
C GLY A 34 -3.30 2.37 5.16
N TYR A 35 -4.49 2.12 5.73
CA TYR A 35 -5.01 2.91 6.85
C TYR A 35 -4.17 2.67 8.11
N LEU A 36 -3.88 1.40 8.42
CA LEU A 36 -3.01 1.04 9.54
C LEU A 36 -1.61 1.65 9.36
N ALA A 37 -1.03 1.59 8.15
CA ALA A 37 0.27 2.18 7.85
C ALA A 37 0.27 3.71 8.01
N ARG A 38 -0.84 4.40 7.68
CA ARG A 38 -1.01 5.84 7.95
C ARG A 38 -0.91 6.13 9.44
N CYS A 39 -1.59 5.33 10.27
CA CYS A 39 -1.68 5.54 11.71
C CYS A 39 -0.43 5.08 12.47
N ALA A 40 0.29 4.09 11.96
CA ALA A 40 1.45 3.51 12.63
C ALA A 40 2.72 4.39 12.60
N GLY A 41 2.78 5.39 11.70
CA GLY A 41 3.98 6.21 11.50
C GLY A 41 5.05 5.46 10.70
N ARG A 42 5.08 5.70 9.38
CA ARG A 42 6.03 5.06 8.47
C ARG A 42 7.47 5.56 8.72
N ILE A 43 8.45 4.69 8.43
CA ILE A 43 9.87 5.04 8.48
C ILE A 43 10.14 6.24 7.55
N PRO A 44 10.87 7.28 8.01
CA PRO A 44 11.18 8.44 7.20
C PRO A 44 12.09 8.07 6.03
N LYS A 45 11.93 8.78 4.91
CA LYS A 45 12.80 8.62 3.74
C LYS A 45 14.21 9.09 4.08
N ARG A 46 15.20 8.22 3.87
CA ARG A 46 16.63 8.59 3.94
C ARG A 46 17.06 9.20 2.61
N PHE A 47 17.73 10.35 2.65
CA PHE A 47 18.25 11.02 1.46
C PHE A 47 19.66 10.56 1.08
N TRP A 48 20.41 10.05 2.07
CA TRP A 48 21.77 9.58 1.88
C TRP A 48 21.80 8.06 1.91
N ALA A 49 22.33 7.48 0.84
CA ALA A 49 22.57 6.05 0.77
C ALA A 49 23.73 5.68 1.70
N GLN A 50 23.59 4.54 2.37
CA GLN A 50 24.69 3.86 3.03
C GLN A 50 25.01 2.63 2.18
N ALA A 51 26.29 2.41 1.87
CA ALA A 51 26.69 1.25 1.09
C ALA A 51 26.16 -0.02 1.77
N SER A 52 25.43 -0.84 1.01
CA SER A 52 24.88 -2.12 1.49
C SER A 52 25.95 -3.21 1.59
N SER A 53 27.14 -2.95 1.04
CA SER A 53 28.25 -3.89 0.99
C SER A 53 29.48 -3.27 1.68
N PRO A 54 30.23 -4.04 2.49
CA PRO A 54 31.44 -3.54 3.14
C PRO A 54 32.48 -3.13 2.08
N ALA A 55 33.28 -2.10 2.38
CA ALA A 55 34.49 -1.85 1.62
C ALA A 55 35.44 -3.03 1.83
N ARG A 56 35.84 -3.68 0.74
CA ARG A 56 36.83 -4.75 0.75
C ARG A 56 38.19 -4.22 1.18
#